data_AF-F7K141-F1
#
_entry.id   AF-F7K141-F1
#
_cell.length_a   1.000
_cell.length_b   1.000
_cell.length_c   1.000
_cell.angle_alpha   90.00
_cell.angle_beta   90.00
_cell.angle_gamma   90.00
#
_symmetry.space_group_name_H-M   'P 1'
#
loop_
_entity.id
_entity.type
_entity.pdbx_description
1 polymer ?
#
loop_
_entity_poly.entity_id
_entity_poly.type
_entity_poly.pdbx_seq_one_letter_code
_entity_poly.pdbx_strand_id
1 'polypeptide(L)'
;MSSKIKFCEKCSQTKKNMESVNTNYSDVESLIEFGKGMIIGFSDDVKRCPYCDNDLETINMSTDDFLTIRDASNCNRDLLFAMIKLHDEDPIGYELKMAQFREIAERKKAEESKPRCPKCGSTSITAGQKGYSILTGFLGSNKTINRCSNCGHTWKP
;
A
#
# COMPACT_ATOMS: atom_id res chain seq x y z
N MET A 1 -8.30 -0.99 -20.15
CA MET A 1 -8.66 -2.37 -19.79
C MET A 1 -7.60 -2.84 -18.80
N SER A 2 -7.98 -3.20 -17.57
CA SER A 2 -7.02 -3.78 -16.63
C SER A 2 -6.76 -5.22 -17.06
N SER A 3 -5.50 -5.58 -17.29
CA SER A 3 -5.12 -6.95 -17.65
C SER A 3 -5.44 -7.91 -16.51
N LYS A 4 -5.95 -9.10 -16.83
CA LYS A 4 -6.23 -10.15 -15.85
C LYS A 4 -4.95 -10.65 -15.22
N ILE A 5 -5.00 -10.93 -13.92
CA ILE A 5 -3.92 -11.63 -13.22
C ILE A 5 -3.91 -13.08 -13.67
N LYS A 6 -2.72 -13.62 -13.91
CA LYS A 6 -2.52 -15.04 -14.18
C LYS A 6 -1.63 -15.66 -13.12
N PHE A 7 -1.78 -16.97 -12.91
CA PHE A 7 -0.98 -17.74 -11.97
C PHE A 7 -0.20 -18.83 -12.70
N CYS A 8 1.07 -18.97 -12.34
CA CYS A 8 1.97 -20.00 -12.83
C CYS A 8 2.45 -20.87 -11.66
N GLU A 9 1.99 -22.12 -11.62
CA GLU A 9 2.33 -23.07 -10.55
C GLU A 9 3.85 -23.28 -10.41
N LYS A 10 4.56 -23.45 -11.53
CA LYS A 10 6.02 -23.64 -11.53
C LYS A 10 6.77 -22.43 -10.98
N CYS A 11 6.35 -21.22 -11.33
CA CYS A 11 6.93 -20.01 -10.75
C CYS A 11 6.55 -19.84 -9.27
N SER A 12 5.40 -20.36 -8.83
CA SER A 12 5.03 -20.35 -7.41
C SER A 12 5.98 -21.18 -6.53
N GLN A 13 6.63 -22.19 -7.12
CA GLN A 13 7.63 -23.02 -6.44
C GLN A 13 9.05 -22.48 -6.64
N THR A 14 9.38 -22.05 -7.86
CA THR A 14 10.75 -21.69 -8.25
C THR A 14 11.10 -20.22 -8.04
N LYS A 15 10.11 -19.34 -7.83
CA LYS A 15 10.27 -17.89 -7.76
C LYS A 15 10.82 -17.23 -9.04
N LYS A 16 10.88 -17.94 -10.18
CA LYS A 16 11.42 -17.43 -11.46
C LYS A 16 10.84 -16.10 -11.93
N ASN A 17 9.54 -15.86 -11.71
CA ASN A 17 8.89 -14.60 -12.07
C ASN A 17 9.35 -13.41 -11.20
N MET A 18 10.03 -13.67 -10.09
CA MET A 18 10.49 -12.67 -9.12
C MET A 18 12.01 -12.52 -9.07
N GLU A 19 12.79 -13.27 -9.87
CA GLU A 19 14.26 -13.28 -9.81
C GLU A 19 14.90 -11.92 -10.09
N SER A 20 14.26 -11.09 -10.93
CA SER A 20 14.75 -9.75 -11.30
C SER A 20 14.14 -8.62 -10.46
N VAL A 21 13.40 -8.94 -9.39
CA VAL A 21 12.74 -7.95 -8.54
C VAL A 21 13.79 -7.20 -7.73
N ASN A 22 14.12 -5.99 -8.19
CA ASN A 22 14.98 -5.04 -7.49
C ASN A 22 14.12 -3.83 -7.08
N THR A 23 13.84 -3.68 -5.80
CA THR A 23 12.94 -2.65 -5.30
C THR A 23 13.48 -2.04 -4.01
N ASN A 24 13.06 -0.81 -3.69
CA ASN A 24 13.34 -0.16 -2.41
C ASN A 24 12.38 -0.62 -1.28
N TYR A 25 11.64 -1.72 -1.49
CA TYR A 25 10.73 -2.25 -0.50
C TYR A 25 11.53 -2.78 0.71
N SER A 26 11.12 -2.42 1.92
CA SER A 26 11.90 -2.69 3.14
C SER A 26 12.06 -4.18 3.45
N ASP A 27 11.11 -5.01 3.01
CA ASP A 27 11.12 -6.46 3.19
C ASP A 27 10.92 -7.18 1.84
N VAL A 28 11.99 -7.23 1.06
CA VAL A 28 12.00 -7.77 -0.29
C VAL A 28 11.65 -9.26 -0.31
N GLU A 29 12.04 -10.04 0.71
CA GLU A 29 11.74 -11.48 0.75
C GLU A 29 10.25 -11.74 0.90
N SER A 30 9.56 -11.02 1.80
CA SER A 30 8.10 -11.11 1.94
C SER A 30 7.38 -10.72 0.65
N LEU A 31 7.87 -9.70 -0.07
CA LEU A 31 7.34 -9.32 -1.38
C LEU A 31 7.52 -10.41 -2.43
N ILE A 32 8.71 -11.02 -2.49
CA ILE A 32 9.02 -12.14 -3.40
C ILE A 32 8.10 -13.32 -3.10
N GLU A 33 7.95 -13.68 -1.83
CA GLU A 33 7.12 -14.79 -1.39
C GLU A 33 5.63 -14.54 -1.68
N PHE A 34 5.15 -13.32 -1.49
CA PHE A 34 3.79 -12.92 -1.86
C PHE A 34 3.55 -12.97 -3.37
N GLY A 35 4.50 -12.47 -4.17
CA GLY A 35 4.35 -12.35 -5.63
C GLY A 35 4.72 -13.59 -6.44
N LYS A 36 5.39 -14.59 -5.86
CA LYS A 36 5.82 -15.77 -6.63
C LYS A 36 4.63 -16.49 -7.29
N GLY A 37 4.79 -16.82 -8.57
CA GLY A 37 3.75 -17.41 -9.41
C GLY A 37 2.72 -16.42 -9.95
N MET A 38 2.59 -15.20 -9.41
CA MET A 38 1.66 -14.20 -9.91
C MET A 38 2.25 -13.47 -11.12
N ILE A 39 1.54 -13.54 -12.25
CA ILE A 39 1.91 -12.96 -13.53
C ILE A 39 0.95 -11.80 -13.80
N ILE A 40 1.49 -10.59 -13.70
CA ILE A 40 0.73 -9.32 -13.72
C ILE A 40 1.37 -8.39 -14.76
N GLY A 41 0.58 -7.55 -15.41
CA GLY A 41 1.09 -6.57 -16.39
C GLY A 41 1.36 -7.15 -17.78
N PHE A 42 0.88 -8.36 -18.06
CA PHE A 42 0.90 -8.99 -19.38
C PHE A 42 -0.48 -8.95 -20.02
N SER A 43 -0.55 -9.07 -21.34
CA SER A 43 -1.82 -9.06 -22.06
C SER A 43 -2.65 -10.32 -21.77
N ASP A 44 -3.97 -10.18 -21.85
CA ASP A 44 -4.93 -11.24 -21.50
C ASP A 44 -4.82 -12.48 -22.40
N ASP A 45 -4.26 -12.34 -23.60
CA ASP A 45 -4.04 -13.42 -24.56
C ASP A 45 -2.79 -14.27 -24.28
N VAL A 46 -1.93 -13.88 -23.32
CA VAL A 46 -0.74 -14.66 -22.95
C VAL A 46 -1.14 -16.01 -22.35
N LYS A 47 -0.94 -17.10 -23.09
CA LYS A 47 -1.31 -18.47 -22.63
C LYS A 47 -0.21 -19.18 -21.84
N ARG A 48 1.04 -18.75 -22.03
CA ARG A 48 2.25 -19.41 -21.51
C ARG A 48 3.03 -18.44 -20.65
N CYS A 49 3.61 -18.93 -19.55
CA CYS A 49 4.35 -18.13 -18.60
C CYS A 49 5.61 -17.53 -19.26
N PRO A 50 5.77 -16.20 -19.27
CA PRO A 50 6.89 -15.55 -19.94
C PRO A 50 8.26 -15.84 -19.29
N TYR A 51 8.27 -16.40 -18.07
CA TYR A 51 9.49 -16.67 -17.30
C TYR A 51 9.94 -18.14 -17.36
N CYS A 52 9.02 -19.07 -17.62
CA CYS A 52 9.34 -20.50 -17.55
C CYS A 52 8.60 -21.38 -18.55
N ASP A 53 7.79 -20.78 -19.42
CA ASP A 53 6.99 -21.42 -20.47
C ASP A 53 6.03 -22.52 -19.97
N ASN A 54 5.64 -22.50 -18.69
CA ASN A 54 4.55 -23.34 -18.20
C ASN A 54 3.18 -22.72 -18.48
N ASP A 55 2.13 -23.53 -18.37
CA ASP A 55 0.75 -23.07 -18.53
C ASP A 55 0.35 -22.09 -17.41
N LEU A 56 -0.66 -21.28 -17.73
CA LEU A 56 -1.16 -20.21 -16.88
C LEU A 56 -2.63 -20.42 -16.55
N GLU A 57 -2.97 -20.22 -15.29
CA GLU A 57 -4.33 -20.17 -14.79
C GLU A 57 -4.78 -18.70 -14.69
N THR A 58 -6.04 -18.41 -15.00
CA THR A 58 -6.57 -17.06 -14.82
C THR A 58 -7.11 -16.92 -13.41
N ILE A 59 -6.71 -15.84 -12.72
CA ILE A 59 -7.20 -15.52 -11.40
C ILE A 59 -8.32 -14.49 -11.52
N ASN A 60 -9.46 -14.78 -10.89
CA ASN A 60 -10.59 -13.87 -10.83
C ASN A 60 -10.36 -12.83 -9.73
N MET A 61 -9.40 -11.93 -9.94
CA MET A 61 -9.10 -10.83 -9.02
C MET A 61 -8.54 -9.66 -9.82
N SER A 62 -8.89 -8.44 -9.41
CA SER A 62 -8.31 -7.24 -10.01
C SER A 62 -6.88 -7.01 -9.53
N THR A 63 -6.05 -6.37 -10.36
CA THR A 63 -4.70 -5.93 -9.96
C THR A 63 -4.76 -4.99 -8.75
N ASP A 64 -5.77 -4.14 -8.65
CA ASP A 64 -5.91 -3.19 -7.54
C ASP A 64 -6.22 -3.90 -6.22
N ASP A 65 -7.06 -4.93 -6.24
CA ASP A 65 -7.35 -5.73 -5.04
C ASP A 65 -6.13 -6.55 -4.61
N PHE A 66 -5.38 -7.12 -5.56
CA PHE A 66 -4.11 -7.80 -5.29
C PHE A 66 -3.13 -6.88 -4.55
N LEU A 67 -2.95 -5.64 -5.05
CA LEU A 67 -2.07 -4.65 -4.43
C LEU A 67 -2.60 -4.18 -3.07
N THR A 68 -3.92 -4.02 -2.95
CA THR A 68 -4.56 -3.63 -1.67
C THR A 68 -4.34 -4.70 -0.61
N ILE A 69 -4.52 -5.98 -0.96
CA ILE A 69 -4.26 -7.11 -0.05
C ILE A 69 -2.79 -7.13 0.36
N ARG A 70 -1.86 -6.98 -0.60
CA ARG A 70 -0.42 -6.90 -0.32
C ARG A 70 -0.11 -5.86 0.75
N ASP A 71 -0.60 -4.64 0.60
CA ASP A 71 -0.26 -3.50 1.44
C ASP A 71 -0.99 -3.52 2.79
N ALA A 72 -2.24 -3.99 2.80
CA ALA A 72 -3.02 -4.09 4.02
C ALA A 72 -2.54 -5.22 4.92
N SER A 73 -2.09 -6.34 4.33
CA SER A 73 -1.72 -7.58 5.04
C SER A 73 -0.22 -7.75 5.31
N ASN A 74 0.61 -6.80 4.88
CA ASN A 74 2.07 -6.91 4.89
C ASN A 74 2.55 -8.16 4.15
N CYS A 75 2.15 -8.30 2.88
CA CYS A 75 2.56 -9.41 2.02
C CYS A 75 2.17 -10.81 2.54
N ASN A 76 1.02 -10.95 3.20
CA ASN A 76 0.55 -12.26 3.66
C ASN A 76 0.00 -13.10 2.49
N ARG A 77 0.77 -14.11 2.06
CA ARG A 77 0.42 -14.99 0.95
C ARG A 77 -0.80 -15.85 1.23
N ASP A 78 -0.91 -16.44 2.43
CA ASP A 78 -2.03 -17.32 2.76
C ASP A 78 -3.37 -16.58 2.71
N LEU A 79 -3.37 -15.34 3.18
CA LEU A 79 -4.53 -14.45 3.07
C LEU A 79 -4.88 -14.17 1.60
N LEU A 80 -3.88 -13.91 0.73
CA LEU A 80 -4.13 -13.70 -0.69
C LEU A 80 -4.85 -14.90 -1.31
N PHE A 81 -4.38 -16.13 -1.06
CA PHE A 81 -5.05 -17.33 -1.60
C PHE A 81 -6.43 -17.56 -0.98
N ALA A 82 -6.60 -17.27 0.31
CA ALA A 82 -7.92 -17.30 0.94
C ALA A 82 -8.90 -16.31 0.28
N MET A 83 -8.41 -15.12 -0.11
CA MET A 83 -9.22 -14.11 -0.80
C MET A 83 -9.52 -14.48 -2.26
N ILE A 84 -8.57 -15.10 -2.99
CA ILE A 84 -8.81 -15.66 -4.33
C ILE A 84 -9.90 -16.73 -4.25
N LYS A 85 -9.76 -17.68 -3.30
CA LYS A 85 -10.76 -18.73 -3.08
C LYS A 85 -12.13 -18.14 -2.72
N LEU A 86 -12.16 -17.15 -1.82
CA LEU A 86 -13.39 -16.47 -1.43
C LEU A 86 -14.06 -15.77 -2.62
N HIS A 87 -13.29 -15.16 -3.53
CA HIS A 87 -13.85 -14.57 -4.75
C HIS A 87 -14.59 -15.61 -5.59
N ASP A 88 -14.00 -16.79 -5.78
CA ASP A 88 -14.60 -17.85 -6.60
C ASP A 88 -15.84 -18.49 -5.92
N GLU A 89 -15.83 -18.62 -4.59
CA GLU A 89 -16.89 -19.28 -3.83
C GLU A 89 -18.06 -18.34 -3.45
N ASP A 90 -17.76 -17.10 -3.05
CA ASP A 90 -18.72 -16.09 -2.59
C ASP A 90 -18.27 -14.67 -3.00
N PRO A 91 -18.59 -14.23 -4.22
CA PRO A 91 -18.23 -12.90 -4.71
C PRO A 91 -18.78 -11.75 -3.85
N ILE A 92 -19.93 -11.93 -3.19
CA ILE A 92 -20.53 -10.91 -2.32
C ILE A 92 -19.71 -10.81 -1.03
N GLY A 93 -19.37 -11.96 -0.43
CA GLY A 93 -18.49 -12.03 0.73
C GLY A 93 -17.10 -11.47 0.44
N TYR A 94 -16.57 -11.74 -0.75
CA TYR A 94 -15.32 -11.15 -1.22
C TYR A 94 -15.37 -9.62 -1.24
N GLU A 95 -16.38 -9.01 -1.88
CA GLU A 95 -16.50 -7.56 -1.94
C GLU A 95 -16.66 -6.93 -0.55
N LEU A 96 -17.43 -7.58 0.34
CA LEU A 96 -17.58 -7.11 1.71
C LEU A 96 -16.24 -7.11 2.47
N LYS A 97 -15.42 -8.16 2.31
CA LYS A 97 -14.09 -8.23 2.91
C LYS A 97 -13.11 -7.24 2.26
N MET A 98 -13.15 -7.07 0.95
CA MET A 98 -12.33 -6.08 0.26
C MET A 98 -12.65 -4.65 0.67
N ALA A 99 -13.92 -4.32 0.94
CA ALA A 99 -14.30 -3.02 1.50
C ALA A 99 -13.58 -2.73 2.83
N GLN A 100 -13.41 -3.73 3.70
CA GLN A 100 -12.65 -3.60 4.95
C GLN A 100 -11.16 -3.33 4.69
N PHE A 101 -10.54 -4.04 3.75
CA PHE A 101 -9.14 -3.80 3.38
C PHE A 101 -8.92 -2.41 2.76
N ARG A 102 -9.84 -1.97 1.89
CA ARG A 102 -9.81 -0.63 1.30
C ARG A 102 -9.90 0.45 2.39
N GLU A 103 -10.76 0.28 3.40
CA GLU A 103 -10.83 1.20 4.55
C GLU A 103 -9.51 1.26 5.34
N ILE A 104 -8.88 0.11 5.60
CA ILE A 104 -7.56 0.04 6.27
C ILE A 104 -6.49 0.76 5.44
N ALA A 105 -6.47 0.53 4.13
CA ALA A 105 -5.52 1.17 3.23
C ALA A 105 -5.68 2.70 3.21
N GLU A 106 -6.91 3.20 3.12
CA GLU A 106 -7.20 4.63 3.18
C GLU A 106 -6.85 5.24 4.54
N ARG A 107 -7.11 4.54 5.65
CA ARG A 107 -6.68 4.97 6.99
C ARG A 107 -5.15 5.08 7.09
N LYS A 108 -4.40 4.10 6.59
CA LYS A 108 -2.92 4.13 6.57
C LYS A 108 -2.40 5.32 5.75
N LYS A 109 -2.92 5.54 4.54
CA LYS A 109 -2.57 6.71 3.70
C LYS A 109 -2.87 8.03 4.42
N ALA A 110 -4.04 8.13 5.04
CA ALA A 110 -4.42 9.31 5.81
C ALA A 110 -3.47 9.56 6.98
N GLU A 111 -3.00 8.52 7.68
CA GLU A 111 -2.01 8.64 8.76
C GLU A 111 -0.60 9.02 8.28
N GLU A 112 -0.16 8.51 7.14
CA GLU A 112 1.14 8.87 6.54
C GLU A 112 1.16 10.31 6.04
N SER A 113 0.03 10.82 5.52
CA SER A 113 -0.11 12.21 5.09
C SER A 113 -0.12 13.22 6.23
N LYS A 114 -0.30 12.78 7.49
CA LYS A 114 -0.29 13.69 8.64
C LYS A 114 1.10 14.32 8.81
N PRO A 115 1.19 15.65 9.00
CA PRO A 115 2.46 16.31 9.22
C PRO A 115 3.14 15.74 10.47
N ARG A 116 4.44 15.46 10.36
CA ARG A 116 5.26 14.96 11.47
C ARG A 116 6.21 16.05 11.93
N CYS A 117 6.39 16.16 13.24
CA CYS A 117 7.36 17.09 13.81
C CYS A 117 8.78 16.71 13.33
N PRO A 118 9.54 17.61 12.69
CA PRO A 118 10.87 17.30 12.17
C PRO A 118 11.90 17.01 13.28
N LYS A 119 11.61 17.40 14.53
CA LYS A 119 12.49 17.16 15.68
C LYS A 119 12.24 15.80 16.35
N CYS A 120 10.99 15.33 16.42
CA CYS A 120 10.65 14.15 17.23
C CYS A 120 9.67 13.17 16.57
N GLY A 121 9.27 13.38 15.32
CA GLY A 121 8.41 12.46 14.55
C GLY A 121 6.93 12.41 14.96
N SER A 122 6.53 13.11 16.03
CA SER A 122 5.14 13.13 16.51
C SER A 122 4.18 13.75 15.47
N THR A 123 2.98 13.18 15.35
CA THR A 123 1.87 13.72 14.54
C THR A 123 0.94 14.63 15.36
N SER A 124 1.22 14.82 16.65
CA SER A 124 0.46 15.74 17.51
C SER A 124 0.87 17.18 17.22
N ILE A 125 0.30 17.74 16.16
CA ILE A 125 0.63 19.08 15.65
C ILE A 125 -0.56 20.00 15.86
N THR A 126 -0.31 21.12 16.52
CA THR A 126 -1.27 22.21 16.67
C THR A 126 -0.89 23.32 15.68
N ALA A 127 -1.80 23.68 14.78
CA ALA A 127 -1.66 24.88 13.97
C ALA A 127 -2.13 26.09 14.79
N GLY A 128 -1.25 27.05 15.02
CA GLY A 128 -1.56 28.28 15.75
C GLY A 128 -1.12 29.51 14.97
N GLN A 129 -1.85 30.62 15.11
CA GLN A 129 -1.33 31.92 14.70
C GLN A 129 -0.23 32.34 15.68
N LYS A 130 0.84 32.98 15.20
CA LYS A 130 1.78 33.68 16.09
C LYS A 130 0.98 34.72 16.90
N GLY A 131 0.78 34.44 18.19
CA GLY A 131 0.10 35.34 19.11
C GLY A 131 0.79 36.70 19.17
N TYR A 132 -0.03 37.71 19.44
CA TYR A 132 0.31 39.12 19.63
C TYR A 132 1.64 39.33 20.39
N SER A 133 2.53 40.15 19.83
CA SER A 133 3.80 40.55 20.43
C SER A 133 3.68 41.97 20.96
N ILE A 134 4.01 42.19 22.24
CA ILE A 134 4.00 43.51 22.90
C ILE A 134 5.00 44.47 22.22
N LEU A 135 6.07 43.93 21.62
CA LEU A 135 7.13 44.72 21.00
C LEU A 135 6.85 45.13 19.54
N THR A 136 5.95 44.43 18.83
CA THR A 136 5.69 44.67 17.39
C THR A 136 4.22 44.92 17.06
N GLY A 137 3.33 44.93 18.06
CA GLY A 137 1.88 45.05 17.85
C GLY A 137 1.32 43.92 16.96
N PHE A 138 0.31 44.23 16.14
CA PHE A 138 -0.31 43.30 15.17
C PHE A 138 0.55 43.01 13.92
N LEU A 139 1.77 43.57 13.81
CA LEU A 139 2.68 43.32 12.68
C LEU A 139 3.31 41.92 12.79
N GLY A 140 2.52 40.88 12.52
CA GLY A 140 2.97 39.48 12.56
C GLY A 140 1.89 38.44 12.82
N SER A 141 0.66 38.87 13.15
CA SER A 141 -0.45 38.01 13.59
C SER A 141 -1.07 37.10 12.52
N ASN A 142 -0.61 37.17 11.27
CA ASN A 142 -1.09 36.33 10.15
C ASN A 142 -0.14 35.18 9.77
N LYS A 143 0.93 34.94 10.53
CA LYS A 143 1.84 33.81 10.26
C LYS A 143 1.35 32.59 11.03
N THR A 144 0.64 31.71 10.34
CA THR A 144 0.36 30.34 10.81
C THR A 144 1.67 29.61 11.04
N ILE A 145 1.86 29.05 12.23
CA ILE A 145 2.99 28.18 12.58
C ILE A 145 2.45 26.83 13.03
N ASN A 146 3.17 25.78 12.66
CA ASN A 146 2.96 24.46 13.23
C ASN A 146 3.76 24.36 14.53
N ARG A 147 3.13 23.89 15.60
CA ARG A 147 3.78 23.59 16.87
C ARG A 147 3.54 22.13 17.24
N CYS A 148 4.60 21.41 17.56
CA CYS A 148 4.51 20.05 18.08
C CYS A 148 4.06 20.08 19.54
N SER A 149 2.93 19.45 19.85
CA SER A 149 2.43 19.34 21.23
C SER A 149 3.28 18.40 22.10
N ASN A 150 4.07 17.50 21.49
CA ASN A 150 4.92 16.56 22.20
C ASN A 150 6.27 17.16 22.65
N CYS A 151 6.95 17.92 21.77
CA CYS A 151 8.30 18.45 22.05
C CYS A 151 8.42 19.98 21.98
N GLY A 152 7.33 20.68 21.66
CA GLY A 152 7.29 22.15 21.59
C GLY A 152 7.99 22.77 20.38
N HIS A 153 8.62 21.98 19.50
CA HIS A 153 9.27 22.49 18.29
C HIS A 153 8.27 23.19 17.38
N THR A 154 8.68 24.30 16.75
CA THR A 154 7.84 25.12 15.87
C THR A 154 8.47 25.24 14.49
N TRP A 155 7.67 25.14 13.44
CA TRP A 155 8.10 25.30 12.05
C TRP A 155 7.00 25.97 11.23
N LYS A 156 7.36 26.47 10.04
CA LYS A 156 6.36 26.98 9.10
C LYS A 156 5.64 25.79 8.43
N PRO A 157 4.34 25.89 8.16
CA PRO A 157 3.60 24.86 7.43
C PRO A 157 4.27 24.48 6.11
#